data_AF-A0A445ATI4-F1
#
_entry.id   AF-A0A445ATI4-F1
#
_cell.length_a   1.000
_cell.length_b   1.000
_cell.length_c   1.000
_cell.angle_alpha   90.00
_cell.angle_beta   90.00
_cell.angle_gamma   90.00
#
_symmetry.space_group_name_H-M   'P 1'
#
loop_
_entity.id
_entity.type
_entity.pdbx_description
1 polymer ?
#
loop_
_entity_poly.entity_id
_entity_poly.type
_entity_poly.pdbx_seq_one_letter_code
_entity_poly.pdbx_strand_id
1 'polypeptide(L)'
;MDHGGQEFTVDLLERYAAKGCGVITCMAAGNDVIVIGTSKGWVIRHDFGVGDSNEIDLSAGPPGEQSIHRVFVDPGGSHCIATVVGLGGAETFYTHAKWTKPRV
;
A
#
# COMPACT_ATOMS: atom_id res chain seq x y z
N MET A 1 36.77 -21.81 -14.33
CA MET A 1 36.79 -20.73 -13.34
C MET A 1 35.38 -20.61 -12.82
N ASP A 2 35.17 -21.02 -11.57
CA ASP A 2 33.92 -20.83 -10.85
C ASP A 2 33.65 -19.35 -10.66
N HIS A 3 32.48 -18.90 -11.11
CA HIS A 3 31.70 -17.90 -10.41
C HIS A 3 30.24 -18.33 -10.56
N GLY A 4 29.69 -18.99 -9.52
CA GLY A 4 28.26 -19.09 -9.31
C GLY A 4 27.71 -17.67 -9.17
N GLY A 5 27.39 -17.06 -10.32
CA GLY A 5 27.00 -15.66 -10.44
C GLY A 5 25.75 -15.40 -9.64
N GLN A 6 25.80 -14.38 -8.78
CA GLN A 6 24.64 -13.95 -8.02
C GLN A 6 23.67 -13.27 -9.01
N GLU A 7 22.66 -14.02 -9.49
CA GLU A 7 21.66 -13.51 -10.44
C GLU A 7 20.64 -12.58 -9.78
N PHE A 8 20.54 -12.62 -8.45
CA PHE A 8 19.60 -11.84 -7.66
C PHE A 8 20.25 -11.31 -6.39
N THR A 9 19.90 -10.09 -6.02
CA THR A 9 20.18 -9.49 -4.71
C THR A 9 18.87 -9.08 -4.06
N VAL A 10 18.88 -9.01 -2.73
CA VAL A 10 17.76 -8.48 -1.96
C VAL A 10 18.25 -7.21 -1.28
N ASP A 11 17.67 -6.10 -1.69
CA ASP A 11 18.00 -4.79 -1.17
C ASP A 11 16.80 -4.19 -0.42
N LEU A 12 17.10 -3.47 0.65
CA LEU A 12 16.08 -2.77 1.42
C LEU A 12 15.68 -1.49 0.69
N LEU A 13 14.50 -1.50 0.08
CA LEU A 13 14.01 -0.38 -0.72
C LEU A 13 13.60 0.82 0.14
N GLU A 14 12.79 0.59 1.19
CA GLU A 14 12.22 1.66 2.00
C GLU A 14 12.18 1.27 3.49
N ARG A 15 12.92 1.99 4.34
CA ARG A 15 13.03 1.70 5.79
C ARG A 15 11.80 2.14 6.57
N TYR A 16 11.08 3.14 6.06
CA TYR A 16 9.93 3.73 6.75
C TYR A 16 8.66 3.64 5.90
N ALA A 17 8.48 2.50 5.23
CA ALA A 17 7.45 2.31 4.21
C ALA A 17 6.02 2.47 4.76
N ALA A 18 5.82 2.13 6.04
CA ALA A 18 4.54 2.29 6.74
C ALA A 18 4.31 3.68 7.33
N LYS A 19 5.30 4.59 7.26
CA LYS A 19 5.23 5.98 7.71
C LYS A 19 4.68 6.22 9.14
N GLY A 20 4.75 5.23 10.02
CA GLY A 20 4.20 5.31 11.38
C GLY A 20 2.69 5.02 11.47
N CYS A 21 2.05 4.72 10.35
CA CYS A 21 0.63 4.40 10.22
C CYS A 21 0.28 2.96 10.65
N GLY A 22 1.04 2.36 11.57
CA GLY A 22 0.87 0.98 12.01
C GLY A 22 1.86 0.01 11.35
N VAL A 23 1.57 -1.29 11.48
CA VAL A 23 2.37 -2.35 10.84
C VAL A 23 1.81 -2.65 9.44
N ILE A 24 2.68 -3.06 8.53
CA ILE A 24 2.30 -3.47 7.17
C ILE A 24 1.50 -4.79 7.25
N THR A 25 0.32 -4.83 6.66
CA THR A 25 -0.55 -6.02 6.64
C THR A 25 -0.64 -6.66 5.25
N CYS A 26 -0.54 -5.85 4.19
CA CYS A 26 -0.58 -6.31 2.82
C CYS A 26 0.13 -5.32 1.88
N MET A 27 0.49 -5.79 0.69
CA MET A 27 1.20 -5.00 -0.32
C MET A 27 0.84 -5.48 -1.73
N ALA A 28 0.85 -4.55 -2.70
CA ALA A 28 0.82 -4.83 -4.12
C ALA A 28 1.80 -3.90 -4.86
N ALA A 29 2.30 -4.33 -6.02
CA ALA A 29 3.23 -3.54 -6.82
C ALA A 29 2.86 -3.56 -8.32
N GLY A 30 3.11 -2.46 -9.01
CA GLY A 30 2.88 -2.33 -10.46
C GLY A 30 3.35 -0.98 -10.99
N ASN A 31 4.02 -0.96 -12.15
CA ASN A 31 4.53 0.24 -12.83
C ASN A 31 5.28 1.21 -11.89
N ASP A 32 6.37 0.74 -11.27
CA ASP A 32 7.20 1.51 -10.32
C ASP A 32 6.44 2.04 -9.09
N VAL A 33 5.26 1.49 -8.80
CA VAL A 33 4.46 1.85 -7.62
C VAL A 33 4.37 0.66 -6.70
N ILE A 34 4.54 0.92 -5.40
CA ILE A 34 4.17 0.00 -4.33
C ILE A 34 3.02 0.61 -3.53
N VAL A 35 1.95 -0.17 -3.35
CA VAL A 35 0.83 0.17 -2.48
C VAL A 35 0.87 -0.73 -1.25
N ILE A 36 0.83 -0.13 -0.08
CA ILE A 36 0.93 -0.78 1.22
C ILE A 36 -0.37 -0.54 1.99
N GLY A 37 -0.96 -1.60 2.53
CA GLY A 37 -2.01 -1.52 3.53
C GLY A 37 -1.46 -1.68 4.94
N THR A 38 -2.03 -0.97 5.91
CA THR A 38 -1.58 -1.02 7.31
C THR A 38 -2.64 -1.48 8.31
N SER A 39 -2.17 -1.84 9.51
CA SER A 39 -3.00 -2.25 10.65
C SER A 39 -3.84 -1.14 11.27
N LYS A 40 -3.68 0.12 10.85
CA LYS A 40 -4.46 1.26 11.35
C LYS A 40 -5.39 1.84 10.27
N GLY A 41 -5.65 1.09 9.20
CA GLY A 41 -6.56 1.50 8.13
C GLY A 41 -5.97 2.49 7.14
N TRP A 42 -4.63 2.58 7.05
CA TRP A 42 -3.97 3.46 6.08
C TRP A 42 -3.54 2.69 4.84
N VAL A 43 -3.69 3.35 3.69
CA VAL A 43 -3.04 2.96 2.44
C VAL A 43 -1.90 3.93 2.17
N ILE A 44 -0.71 3.41 1.91
CA ILE A 44 0.48 4.20 1.59
C ILE A 44 0.93 3.81 0.19
N ARG A 45 0.98 4.79 -0.71
CA ARG A 45 1.45 4.61 -2.08
C ARG A 45 2.82 5.25 -2.21
N HIS A 46 3.81 4.46 -2.61
CA HIS A 46 5.15 4.91 -2.97
C HIS A 46 5.29 4.82 -4.48
N ASP A 47 5.59 5.94 -5.13
CA ASP A 47 5.79 6.06 -6.57
C ASP A 47 7.26 6.32 -6.85
N PHE A 48 7.99 5.27 -7.22
CA PHE A 48 9.42 5.34 -7.46
C PHE A 48 9.74 5.98 -8.82
N GLY A 49 8.79 5.97 -9.76
CA GLY A 49 8.95 6.62 -11.06
C GLY A 49 8.97 8.15 -10.95
N VAL A 50 8.22 8.72 -10.00
CA VAL A 50 8.16 10.17 -9.75
C VAL A 50 8.96 10.59 -8.50
N GLY A 51 9.27 9.65 -7.60
CA GLY A 51 9.97 9.93 -6.34
C GLY A 51 9.07 10.56 -5.29
N ASP A 52 7.77 10.21 -5.27
CA ASP A 52 6.78 10.76 -4.35
C ASP A 52 6.03 9.66 -3.59
N SER A 53 5.40 10.01 -2.48
CA SER A 53 4.60 9.08 -1.70
C SER A 53 3.44 9.75 -0.98
N ASN A 54 2.28 9.11 -0.98
CA ASN A 54 1.07 9.64 -0.36
C ASN A 54 0.40 8.65 0.61
N GLU A 55 -0.21 9.19 1.66
CA GLU A 55 -0.93 8.44 2.70
C GLU A 55 -2.42 8.72 2.57
N ILE A 56 -3.24 7.67 2.63
CA ILE A 56 -4.70 7.76 2.57
C ILE A 56 -5.26 7.01 3.77
N ASP A 57 -5.89 7.74 4.68
CA ASP A 57 -6.64 7.14 5.78
C ASP A 57 -8.00 6.66 5.26
N LEU A 58 -8.24 5.34 5.34
CA LEU A 58 -9.51 4.71 5.00
C LEU A 58 -10.27 4.26 6.25
N SER A 59 -9.74 4.53 7.44
CA SER A 59 -10.41 4.13 8.67
C SER A 59 -11.64 4.99 8.94
N ALA A 60 -12.74 4.35 9.29
CA ALA A 60 -13.94 5.00 9.79
C ALA A 60 -14.13 4.69 11.28
N GLY A 61 -13.82 5.64 12.16
CA GLY A 61 -14.04 5.49 13.61
C GLY A 61 -12.75 5.58 14.45
N PRO A 62 -12.75 5.03 15.68
CA PRO A 62 -11.61 5.12 16.57
C PRO A 62 -10.32 4.51 15.98
N PRO A 63 -9.15 5.15 16.16
CA PRO A 63 -7.89 4.62 15.66
C PRO A 63 -7.62 3.19 16.14
N GLY A 64 -7.28 2.29 15.21
CA GLY A 64 -6.87 0.92 15.50
C GLY A 64 -7.99 -0.12 15.49
N GLU A 65 -9.25 0.25 15.26
CA GLU A 65 -10.34 -0.71 15.09
C GLU A 65 -10.46 -1.28 13.67
N GLN A 66 -9.84 -0.60 12.71
CA GLN A 66 -9.88 -0.97 11.30
C GLN A 66 -8.48 -1.20 10.75
N SER A 67 -8.35 -2.23 9.90
CA SER A 67 -7.09 -2.61 9.26
C SER A 67 -7.31 -2.84 7.76
N ILE A 68 -6.31 -2.51 6.95
CA ILE A 68 -6.35 -2.87 5.54
C ILE A 68 -6.07 -4.36 5.42
N HIS A 69 -7.02 -5.12 4.90
CA HIS A 69 -6.90 -6.55 4.70
C HIS A 69 -6.20 -6.90 3.38
N ARG A 70 -6.51 -6.16 2.31
CA ARG A 70 -5.96 -6.40 0.99
C ARG A 70 -5.90 -5.13 0.18
N VAL A 71 -4.86 -5.01 -0.63
CA VAL A 71 -4.72 -3.98 -1.66
C VAL A 71 -4.47 -4.62 -3.02
N PHE A 72 -4.94 -3.97 -4.07
CA PHE A 72 -4.63 -4.27 -5.46
C PHE A 72 -4.20 -2.99 -6.15
N VAL A 73 -3.27 -3.12 -7.08
CA VAL A 73 -2.90 -2.04 -8.01
C VAL A 73 -2.99 -2.61 -9.43
N ASP A 74 -3.47 -1.80 -10.37
CA ASP A 74 -3.48 -2.20 -11.77
C ASP A 74 -2.07 -2.22 -12.35
N PRO A 75 -1.84 -2.89 -13.50
CA PRO A 75 -0.52 -2.94 -14.14
C PRO A 75 0.06 -1.57 -14.49
N GLY A 76 -0.76 -0.52 -14.65
CA GLY A 76 -0.33 0.86 -14.90
C GLY A 76 -0.05 1.69 -13.64
N GLY A 77 -0.22 1.13 -12.43
CA GLY A 77 0.13 1.80 -11.17
C GLY A 77 -0.81 2.95 -10.77
N SER A 78 -1.93 3.13 -11.48
CA SER A 78 -2.79 4.33 -11.39
C SER A 78 -4.07 4.08 -10.62
N HIS A 79 -4.58 2.85 -10.63
CA HIS A 79 -5.82 2.42 -10.01
C HIS A 79 -5.50 1.51 -8.85
N CYS A 80 -6.11 1.77 -7.70
CA CYS A 80 -5.95 0.98 -6.49
C CYS A 80 -7.30 0.61 -5.90
N ILE A 81 -7.42 -0.64 -5.44
CA ILE A 81 -8.55 -1.13 -4.65
C ILE A 81 -8.01 -1.55 -3.29
N ALA A 82 -8.66 -1.11 -2.21
CA ALA A 82 -8.29 -1.48 -0.84
C ALA A 82 -9.52 -1.99 -0.08
N THR A 83 -9.40 -3.17 0.53
CA THR A 83 -10.43 -3.70 1.43
C THR A 83 -10.03 -3.44 2.87
N VAL A 84 -10.88 -2.74 3.60
CA VAL A 84 -10.73 -2.46 5.03
C VAL A 84 -11.61 -3.43 5.81
N VAL A 85 -11.11 -3.97 6.91
CA VAL A 85 -11.86 -4.84 7.82
C VAL A 85 -11.83 -4.28 9.24
N GLY A 86 -12.97 -4.35 9.93
CA GLY A 86 -13.12 -3.95 11.32
C GLY A 86 -14.34 -4.62 11.97
N LEU A 87 -14.75 -4.13 13.15
CA LEU A 87 -15.87 -4.70 13.91
C LEU A 87 -17.21 -4.69 13.16
N GLY A 88 -17.40 -3.71 12.26
CA GLY A 88 -18.61 -3.56 11.45
C GLY A 88 -18.64 -4.39 10.16
N GLY A 89 -17.60 -5.17 9.86
CA GLY A 89 -17.47 -5.96 8.63
C GLY A 89 -16.34 -5.47 7.72
N ALA A 90 -16.53 -5.65 6.42
CA ALA A 90 -15.55 -5.29 5.39
C ALA A 90 -16.11 -4.26 4.41
N GLU A 91 -15.33 -3.23 4.13
CA GLU A 91 -15.62 -2.21 3.12
C GLU A 91 -14.52 -2.20 2.06
N THR A 92 -14.86 -1.90 0.82
CA THR A 92 -13.89 -1.83 -0.27
C THR A 92 -13.91 -0.44 -0.88
N PHE A 93 -12.73 0.14 -1.02
CA PHE A 93 -12.51 1.47 -1.56
C PHE A 93 -11.75 1.39 -2.86
N TYR A 94 -12.12 2.24 -3.80
CA TYR A 94 -11.38 2.51 -5.02
C TYR A 94 -10.72 3.89 -4.94
N THR A 95 -9.46 3.99 -5.37
CA THR A 95 -8.75 5.26 -5.52
C THR A 95 -7.93 5.30 -6.81
N HIS A 96 -7.72 6.50 -7.33
CA HIS A 96 -6.87 6.77 -8.48
C HIS A 96 -5.70 7.65 -8.06
N ALA A 97 -4.51 7.44 -8.64
CA ALA A 97 -3.26 8.11 -8.24
C ALA A 97 -3.33 9.66 -8.26
N LYS A 98 -4.23 10.23 -9.06
CA LYS A 98 -4.45 11.69 -9.16
C LYS A 98 -5.56 12.23 -8.24
N TRP A 99 -6.20 11.37 -7.44
CA TRP A 99 -7.34 11.77 -6.60
C TRP A 99 -6.89 12.01 -5.17
N THR A 100 -7.51 13.01 -4.54
CA THR A 100 -7.29 13.35 -3.13
C THR A 100 -8.18 12.56 -2.18
N LYS A 101 -9.23 11.91 -2.69
CA LYS A 101 -10.19 11.14 -1.88
C LYS A 101 -10.54 9.80 -2.54
N PRO A 102 -10.61 8.71 -1.75
CA PRO A 102 -11.11 7.42 -2.21
C PRO A 102 -12.64 7.47 -2.41
N ARG A 103 -13.17 6.47 -3.12
CA ARG A 103 -14.61 6.23 -3.29
C ARG A 103 -14.96 4.83 -2.79
N VAL A 104 -16.19 4.67 -2.30
CA VAL A 104 -16.81 3.37 -1.98
C VAL A 104 -17.51 2.84 -3.22
#